data_AF-A0A137SQE0-F1
#
_entry.id   AF-A0A137SQE0-F1
#
_cell.length_a   1.000
_cell.length_b   1.000
_cell.length_c   1.000
_cell.angle_alpha   90.00
_cell.angle_beta   90.00
_cell.angle_gamma   90.00
#
_symmetry.space_group_name_H-M   'P 1'
#
loop_
_entity.id
_entity.type
_entity.pdbx_description
1 polymer ?
#
loop_
_entity_poly.entity_id
_entity_poly.type
_entity_poly.pdbx_seq_one_letter_code
_entity_poly.pdbx_strand_id
1 'polypeptide(L)'
;SGVDRGKERITKFFKENHTLQEKANFLKDEYGIGGHSHAVSGAMGSDEWHDAKGLKLQKNDCNDVFLTWTSVAKHIDELFSKNLYLEEKETENKSEIEEPQYYSKDDPENLMTDEMLERVPELYAQEDVALADKQVHAA
;
A
#
# COMPACT_ATOMS: atom_id res chain seq x y z
N SER A 1 3.95 16.08 6.16
CA SER A 1 4.08 16.03 7.63
C SER A 1 3.29 14.85 8.12
N GLY A 2 3.92 13.66 8.16
CA GLY A 2 3.29 12.49 8.76
C GLY A 2 3.17 12.77 10.25
N VAL A 3 1.95 12.76 10.77
CA VAL A 3 1.69 12.87 12.21
C VAL A 3 2.15 11.54 12.81
N ASP A 4 3.46 11.37 12.89
CA ASP A 4 4.10 10.19 13.48
C ASP A 4 3.51 10.05 14.89
N ARG A 5 2.91 8.88 15.14
CA ARG A 5 2.20 8.50 16.37
C ARG A 5 0.77 9.03 16.57
N GLY A 6 0.08 9.53 15.54
CA GLY A 6 -1.33 9.94 15.66
C GLY A 6 -2.24 8.84 16.23
N LYS A 7 -2.09 7.60 15.72
CA LYS A 7 -2.86 6.42 16.19
C LYS A 7 -2.61 6.11 17.67
N GLU A 8 -1.39 6.30 18.18
CA GLU A 8 -1.07 6.09 19.60
C GLU A 8 -1.77 7.12 20.49
N ARG A 9 -1.78 8.40 20.08
CA ARG A 9 -2.44 9.48 20.83
C ARG A 9 -3.96 9.33 20.83
N ILE A 10 -4.55 9.01 19.67
CA ILE A 10 -5.98 8.72 19.55
C ILE A 10 -6.34 7.53 20.45
N THR A 11 -5.55 6.45 20.41
CA THR A 11 -5.79 5.29 21.28
C THR A 11 -5.78 5.65 22.75
N LYS A 12 -4.77 6.42 23.19
CA LYS A 12 -4.65 6.83 24.58
C LYS A 12 -5.85 7.67 25.02
N PHE A 13 -6.22 8.65 24.21
CA PHE A 13 -7.35 9.54 24.49
C PHE A 13 -8.67 8.76 24.53
N PHE A 14 -8.94 7.89 23.56
CA PHE A 14 -10.21 7.16 23.48
C PHE A 14 -10.39 6.08 24.56
N LYS A 15 -9.32 5.61 25.19
CA LYS A 15 -9.38 4.69 26.34
C LYS A 15 -9.82 5.39 27.65
N GLU A 16 -9.65 6.70 27.74
CA GLU A 16 -10.09 7.49 28.88
C GLU A 16 -11.60 7.80 28.78
N ASN A 17 -12.25 8.08 29.92
CA ASN A 17 -13.67 8.42 29.97
C ASN A 17 -13.92 9.85 29.50
N HIS A 18 -14.00 10.04 28.18
CA HIS A 18 -14.35 11.31 27.54
C HIS A 18 -15.72 11.26 26.87
N THR A 19 -16.37 12.41 26.78
CA THR A 19 -17.61 12.55 26.02
C THR A 19 -17.34 12.49 24.51
N LEU A 20 -18.38 12.16 23.73
CA LEU A 20 -18.29 12.12 22.28
C LEU A 20 -17.86 13.48 21.68
N GLN A 21 -18.25 14.59 22.31
CA GLN A 21 -17.88 15.94 21.87
C GLN A 21 -16.39 16.22 22.11
N GLU A 22 -15.85 15.83 23.27
CA GLU A 22 -14.42 15.98 23.57
C GLU A 22 -13.57 15.13 22.64
N LYS A 23 -14.00 13.90 22.34
CA LYS A 23 -13.36 13.03 21.35
C LYS A 23 -13.37 13.64 19.95
N ALA A 24 -14.49 14.21 19.52
CA ALA A 24 -14.58 14.88 18.22
C ALA A 24 -13.66 16.11 18.14
N ASN A 25 -13.63 16.93 19.20
CA ASN A 25 -12.74 18.10 19.28
C ASN A 25 -11.27 17.67 19.26
N PHE A 26 -10.92 16.62 20.01
CA PHE A 26 -9.58 16.04 19.99
C PHE A 26 -9.16 15.62 18.58
N LEU A 27 -10.01 14.88 17.86
CA LEU A 27 -9.72 14.46 16.48
C LEU A 27 -9.51 15.66 15.55
N LYS A 28 -10.37 16.68 15.66
CA LYS A 28 -10.23 17.91 14.88
C LYS A 28 -8.87 18.57 15.11
N ASP A 29 -8.43 18.68 16.36
CA ASP A 29 -7.18 19.35 16.71
C ASP A 29 -5.95 18.49 16.34
N GLU A 30 -6.08 17.16 16.44
CA GLU A 30 -5.04 16.19 16.10
C GLU A 30 -4.76 16.12 14.59
N TYR A 31 -5.82 16.18 13.76
CA TYR A 31 -5.70 16.19 12.30
C TYR A 31 -5.46 17.59 11.74
N GLY A 32 -5.97 18.64 12.38
CA GLY A 32 -5.79 20.02 11.95
C GLY A 32 -6.45 20.31 10.59
N ILE A 33 -5.75 21.06 9.74
CA ILE A 33 -6.19 21.39 8.38
C ILE A 33 -5.14 20.89 7.42
N GLY A 34 -5.55 20.08 6.46
CA GLY A 34 -4.64 19.44 5.52
C GLY A 34 -5.34 18.48 4.60
N GLY A 35 -4.55 17.77 3.82
CA GLY A 35 -5.04 16.76 2.91
C GLY A 35 -3.91 16.01 2.24
N HIS A 36 -4.27 14.91 1.60
CA HIS A 36 -3.36 14.02 0.93
C HIS A 36 -3.95 13.60 -0.42
N SER A 37 -3.15 13.73 -1.47
CA SER A 37 -3.48 13.24 -2.81
C SER A 37 -3.03 11.79 -2.97
N HIS A 38 -3.88 10.99 -3.62
CA HIS A 38 -3.90 9.53 -3.51
C HIS A 38 -4.31 9.06 -2.11
N ALA A 39 -5.56 9.34 -1.73
CA ALA A 39 -6.16 8.80 -0.50
C ALA A 39 -6.22 7.27 -0.50
N VAL A 40 -6.34 6.64 -1.67
CA VAL A 40 -6.34 5.19 -1.84
C VAL A 40 -5.16 4.78 -2.71
N SER A 41 -4.26 3.95 -2.15
CA SER A 41 -3.11 3.40 -2.86
C SER A 41 -3.53 2.71 -4.17
N GLY A 42 -2.93 3.11 -5.29
CA GLY A 42 -3.24 2.57 -6.62
C GLY A 42 -4.48 3.15 -7.31
N ALA A 43 -5.24 4.04 -6.65
CA ALA A 43 -6.36 4.76 -7.26
C ALA A 43 -5.97 6.22 -7.55
N MET A 44 -5.54 6.48 -8.78
CA MET A 44 -5.33 7.85 -9.28
C MET A 44 -6.63 8.66 -9.21
N GLY A 45 -6.52 9.94 -8.82
CA GLY A 45 -7.68 10.84 -8.68
C GLY A 45 -8.54 10.56 -7.44
N SER A 46 -7.93 10.09 -6.36
CA SER A 46 -8.55 10.05 -5.03
C SER A 46 -7.85 11.04 -4.11
N ASP A 47 -8.60 11.92 -3.46
CA ASP A 47 -8.07 12.95 -2.57
C ASP A 47 -8.77 12.88 -1.21
N GLU A 48 -7.99 13.03 -0.14
CA GLU A 48 -8.48 13.23 1.22
C GLU A 48 -8.21 14.68 1.60
N TRP A 49 -9.23 15.33 2.16
CA TRP A 49 -9.10 16.64 2.78
C TRP A 49 -9.70 16.62 4.18
N HIS A 50 -9.07 17.29 5.14
CA HIS A 50 -9.62 17.48 6.48
C HIS A 50 -9.57 18.95 6.88
N ASP A 51 -10.65 19.40 7.52
CA ASP A 51 -10.78 20.76 8.04
C ASP A 51 -11.53 20.80 9.38
N ALA A 52 -11.86 22.00 9.84
CA ALA A 52 -12.58 22.19 11.09
C ALA A 52 -13.97 21.51 11.15
N LYS A 53 -14.55 21.13 10.00
CA LYS A 53 -15.86 20.51 9.89
C LYS A 53 -15.78 18.98 9.87
N GLY A 54 -14.71 18.41 9.30
CA GLY A 54 -14.56 16.97 9.20
C GLY A 54 -13.58 16.51 8.14
N LEU A 55 -13.70 15.22 7.79
CA LEU A 55 -12.97 14.56 6.71
C LEU A 55 -13.83 14.58 5.44
N LYS A 56 -13.21 14.89 4.32
CA LYS A 56 -13.79 14.84 2.98
C LYS A 56 -12.97 13.88 2.14
N LEU A 57 -13.64 12.86 1.60
CA LEU A 57 -13.05 11.91 0.66
C LEU A 57 -13.63 12.17 -0.72
N GLN A 58 -12.75 12.32 -1.71
CA GLN A 58 -13.12 12.61 -3.08
C GLN A 58 -12.47 11.59 -4.00
N LYS A 59 -13.19 11.21 -5.06
CA LYS A 59 -12.66 10.38 -6.12
C LYS A 59 -13.30 10.82 -7.44
N ASN A 60 -12.52 10.82 -8.51
CA ASN A 60 -13.03 11.09 -9.85
C ASN A 60 -14.22 10.17 -10.19
N ASP A 61 -15.23 10.75 -10.83
CA ASP A 61 -16.47 10.09 -11.25
C ASP A 61 -17.30 9.45 -10.10
N CYS A 62 -17.04 9.85 -8.85
CA CYS A 62 -17.79 9.43 -7.67
C CYS A 62 -18.32 10.62 -6.89
N ASN A 63 -19.35 10.39 -6.07
CA ASN A 63 -19.82 11.41 -5.14
C ASN A 63 -18.82 11.60 -3.99
N ASP A 64 -18.62 12.85 -3.60
CA ASP A 64 -17.85 13.20 -2.41
C ASP A 64 -18.52 12.61 -1.16
N VAL A 65 -17.69 12.08 -0.25
CA VAL A 65 -18.14 11.63 1.07
C VAL A 65 -17.63 12.60 2.13
N PHE A 66 -18.52 13.03 3.01
CA PHE A 66 -18.18 13.93 4.10
C PHE A 66 -18.49 13.28 5.45
N LEU A 67 -17.47 13.18 6.31
CA LEU A 67 -17.55 12.57 7.63
C LEU A 67 -17.29 13.64 8.68
N THR A 68 -18.29 13.95 9.50
CA THR A 68 -18.12 14.88 10.62
C THR A 68 -17.24 14.27 11.70
N TRP A 69 -16.50 15.10 12.43
CA TRP A 69 -15.67 14.64 13.55
C TRP A 69 -16.45 13.85 14.61
N THR A 70 -17.71 14.20 14.86
CA THR A 70 -18.60 13.45 15.74
C THR A 70 -18.91 12.04 15.21
N SER A 71 -19.15 11.91 13.89
CA SER A 71 -19.38 10.61 13.26
C SER A 71 -18.14 9.74 13.31
N VAL A 72 -16.97 10.33 13.06
CA VAL A 72 -15.68 9.64 13.14
C VAL A 72 -15.41 9.17 14.57
N ALA A 73 -15.60 10.04 15.57
CA ALA A 73 -15.43 9.68 16.98
C ALA A 73 -16.36 8.53 17.38
N LYS A 74 -17.62 8.55 16.94
CA LYS A 74 -18.57 7.47 17.22
C LYS A 74 -18.10 6.15 16.60
N HIS A 75 -17.64 6.19 15.36
CA HIS A 75 -17.16 4.99 14.68
C HIS A 75 -15.91 4.42 15.37
N ILE A 76 -14.98 5.25 15.80
CA ILE A 76 -13.81 4.82 16.57
C ILE A 76 -14.24 4.18 17.89
N ASP A 77 -15.21 4.74 18.61
CA ASP A 77 -15.77 4.13 19.83
C ASP A 77 -16.39 2.75 19.57
N GLU A 78 -17.08 2.58 18.43
CA GLU A 78 -17.61 1.28 18.01
C GLU A 78 -16.47 0.27 17.73
N LEU A 79 -15.38 0.71 17.09
CA LEU A 79 -14.20 -0.12 16.84
C LEU A 79 -13.49 -0.52 18.15
N PHE A 80 -13.37 0.39 19.11
CA PHE A 80 -12.85 0.09 20.45
C PHE A 80 -13.73 -0.89 21.21
N SER A 81 -15.06 -0.72 21.14
CA SER A 81 -16.02 -1.62 21.78
C SER A 81 -15.94 -3.05 21.24
N LYS A 82 -15.51 -3.20 19.98
CA LYS A 82 -15.29 -4.49 19.31
C LYS A 82 -13.84 -4.99 19.40
N ASN A 83 -12.95 -4.24 20.06
CA ASN A 83 -11.49 -4.45 20.09
C ASN A 83 -10.80 -4.44 18.71
N LEU A 84 -11.44 -3.93 17.66
CA LEU A 84 -10.94 -3.96 16.28
C LEU A 84 -9.96 -2.82 15.95
N TYR A 85 -9.97 -1.72 16.73
CA TYR A 85 -9.15 -0.54 16.42
C TYR A 85 -7.63 -0.79 16.49
N LEU A 86 -7.20 -1.74 17.32
CA LEU A 86 -5.77 -2.08 17.51
C LEU A 86 -5.32 -3.29 16.68
N GLU A 87 -6.26 -4.11 16.22
CA GLU A 87 -5.99 -5.39 15.53
C GLU A 87 -5.59 -5.19 14.05
N GLU A 88 -5.91 -4.04 13.45
CA GLU A 88 -5.52 -3.70 12.07
C GLU A 88 -3.99 -3.68 11.82
N LYS A 89 -3.16 -3.73 12.88
CA LYS A 89 -1.69 -3.72 12.77
C LYS A 89 -1.09 -4.88 11.97
N GLU A 90 -1.79 -5.99 11.78
CA GLU A 90 -1.21 -7.15 11.08
C GLU A 90 -1.18 -6.99 9.55
N THR A 91 -1.87 -6.01 8.97
CA THR A 91 -1.97 -5.90 7.49
C THR A 91 -1.28 -4.68 6.87
N GLU A 92 -0.83 -3.70 7.66
CA GLU A 92 -0.14 -2.50 7.14
C GLU A 92 1.40 -2.64 7.03
N ASN A 93 2.00 -3.80 7.40
CA ASN A 93 3.47 -3.99 7.46
C ASN A 93 4.04 -5.06 6.52
N LYS A 94 3.44 -5.31 5.35
CA LYS A 94 4.11 -6.16 4.34
C LYS A 94 3.76 -5.84 2.89
N SER A 95 3.97 -4.59 2.50
CA SER A 95 4.41 -4.31 1.14
C SER A 95 5.70 -3.52 1.21
N GLU A 96 6.70 -4.14 1.84
CA GLU A 96 8.07 -3.97 1.39
C GLU A 96 8.06 -4.43 -0.07
N ILE A 97 7.90 -3.47 -0.97
CA ILE A 97 8.22 -3.67 -2.37
C ILE A 97 9.71 -4.02 -2.32
N GLU A 98 10.03 -5.31 -2.42
CA GLU A 98 11.38 -5.74 -2.76
C GLU A 98 11.74 -4.95 -4.02
N GLU A 99 12.60 -3.95 -3.87
CA GLU A 99 13.21 -3.30 -5.01
C GLU A 99 13.79 -4.42 -5.88
N PRO A 100 13.41 -4.53 -7.17
CA PRO A 100 14.00 -5.54 -8.02
C PRO A 100 15.51 -5.33 -7.94
N GLN A 101 16.22 -6.29 -7.35
CA GLN A 101 17.67 -6.26 -7.21
C GLN A 101 18.25 -6.18 -8.61
N TYR A 102 18.48 -4.95 -9.06
CA TYR A 102 18.98 -4.69 -10.39
C TYR A 102 20.43 -5.15 -10.40
N TYR A 103 20.74 -6.13 -11.24
CA TYR A 103 22.06 -6.75 -11.32
C TYR A 103 23.17 -5.69 -11.28
N SER A 104 24.05 -5.83 -10.29
CA SER A 104 25.17 -4.91 -10.12
C SER A 104 26.12 -5.07 -11.30
N LYS A 105 26.33 -4.00 -12.09
CA LYS A 105 27.23 -4.03 -13.26
C LYS A 105 28.70 -4.34 -12.89
N ASP A 106 29.03 -4.16 -11.62
CA ASP A 106 30.38 -4.33 -11.09
C ASP A 106 30.67 -5.78 -10.68
N ASP A 107 29.64 -6.65 -10.63
CA ASP A 107 29.78 -8.06 -10.28
C ASP A 107 28.92 -8.95 -11.20
N PRO A 108 29.41 -9.21 -12.44
CA PRO A 108 28.68 -9.97 -13.44
C PRO A 108 28.53 -11.47 -13.10
N GLU A 109 29.26 -11.98 -12.10
CA GLU A 109 29.19 -13.39 -11.67
C GLU A 109 27.81 -13.71 -11.04
N ASN A 110 27.09 -12.70 -10.54
CA ASN A 110 25.70 -12.86 -10.09
C ASN A 110 24.69 -13.09 -11.24
N LEU A 111 25.11 -12.91 -12.50
CA LEU A 111 24.25 -13.09 -13.68
C LEU A 111 24.26 -14.53 -14.20
N MET A 112 25.34 -15.27 -14.00
CA MET A 112 25.55 -16.60 -14.55
C MET A 112 26.14 -17.50 -13.46
N THR A 113 25.36 -18.49 -13.01
CA THR A 113 25.86 -19.47 -12.06
C THR A 113 26.81 -20.45 -12.76
N ASP A 114 27.73 -21.05 -11.99
CA ASP A 114 28.65 -22.08 -12.50
C ASP A 114 27.91 -23.22 -13.21
N GLU A 115 26.72 -23.57 -12.73
CA GLU A 115 25.85 -24.59 -13.33
C GLU A 115 25.29 -24.19 -14.71
N MET A 116 25.03 -22.89 -14.92
CA MET A 116 24.62 -22.37 -16.23
C MET A 116 25.80 -22.31 -17.20
N LEU A 117 27.00 -21.97 -16.70
CA LEU A 117 28.25 -21.95 -17.49
C LEU A 117 28.66 -23.36 -17.94
N GLU A 118 28.44 -24.38 -17.10
CA GLU A 118 28.73 -25.78 -17.43
C GLU A 118 27.82 -26.34 -18.54
N ARG A 119 26.60 -25.80 -18.70
CA ARG A 119 25.66 -26.18 -19.78
C ARG A 119 25.85 -25.40 -21.09
N VAL A 120 26.68 -24.37 -21.13
CA VAL A 120 26.95 -23.58 -22.36
C VAL A 120 27.47 -24.44 -23.53
N PRO A 121 28.34 -25.45 -23.33
CA PRO A 121 28.79 -26.32 -24.42
C PRO A 121 27.67 -27.15 -25.07
N GLU A 122 26.60 -27.50 -24.33
CA GLU A 122 25.48 -28.29 -24.86
C GLU A 122 24.57 -27.48 -25.81
N LEU A 123 24.52 -26.16 -25.63
CA LEU A 123 23.75 -25.24 -26.50
C LEU A 123 24.32 -25.14 -27.92
N TYR A 124 25.65 -25.18 -28.06
CA TYR A 124 26.31 -25.14 -29.37
C TYR A 124 26.26 -26.47 -30.11
N ALA A 125 26.00 -27.59 -29.42
CA ALA A 125 25.85 -28.90 -30.05
C ALA A 125 24.51 -29.08 -30.79
N GLN A 126 23.55 -28.17 -30.62
CA GLN A 126 22.23 -28.23 -31.26
C GLN A 126 22.16 -27.59 -32.66
N GLU A 127 23.20 -26.91 -33.15
CA GLU A 127 23.18 -26.30 -34.49
C GLU A 127 23.58 -27.24 -35.64
N ASP A 128 24.19 -28.39 -35.36
CA ASP A 128 24.53 -29.39 -36.39
C ASP A 128 23.39 -30.41 -36.64
N VAL A 129 22.14 -29.95 -36.75
CA VAL A 129 21.04 -30.79 -37.25
C VAL A 129 20.93 -30.61 -38.76
N ALA A 130 21.25 -31.67 -39.50
CA ALA A 130 21.24 -31.71 -40.96
C ALA A 130 19.89 -31.24 -41.56
N LEU A 131 19.98 -30.43 -42.61
CA LEU A 131 18.92 -29.67 -43.31
C LEU A 131 17.82 -30.50 -43.99
N ALA A 132 17.63 -31.79 -43.66
CA ALA A 132 16.92 -32.74 -44.53
C ALA A 132 15.42 -32.93 -44.27
N ASP A 133 14.84 -32.50 -43.15
CA ASP A 133 13.42 -32.79 -42.84
C ASP A 133 12.55 -31.54 -42.64
N LYS A 134 12.45 -30.70 -43.68
CA LYS A 134 11.31 -29.80 -43.86
C LYS A 134 10.35 -30.36 -44.91
N GLN A 135 9.47 -31.28 -44.52
CA GLN A 135 8.24 -31.53 -45.28
C GLN A 135 7.16 -30.53 -44.87
N VAL A 136 6.72 -29.71 -45.83
CA VAL A 136 5.53 -28.86 -45.71
C VAL A 136 4.35 -29.59 -46.34
N HIS A 137 3.34 -29.93 -45.55
CA HIS A 137 2.04 -30.34 -46.07
C HIS A 137 1.16 -29.09 -46.24
N ALA A 138 0.93 -28.69 -47.49
CA ALA A 138 -0.20 -27.85 -47.87
C ALA A 138 -1.38 -28.75 -48.26
N ALA A 139 -2.60 -28.27 -47.99
CA ALA A 139 -3.87 -28.96 -48.18
C ALA A 139 -4.15 -29.39 -49.63
#